data_AF-A0A7S3WPD1-F1
#
_entry.id   AF-A0A7S3WPD1-F1
#
_cell.length_a   1.000
_cell.length_b   1.000
_cell.length_c   1.000
_cell.angle_alpha   90.00
_cell.angle_beta   90.00
_cell.angle_gamma   90.00
#
_symmetry.space_group_name_H-M   'P 1'
#
loop_
_entity.id
_entity.type
_entity.pdbx_description
1 polymer ?
#
loop_
_entity_poly.entity_id
_entity_poly.type
_entity_poly.pdbx_seq_one_letter_code
_entity_poly.pdbx_strand_id
1 'polypeptide(L)'
;PVQIYFAVPGAMLKPALALYDTIEQLKARGCQVTTVSYSLNAGMGAFLMGAGTKGRRFTTPNSLFRLSKTGLENRMQGQATEIQVEVQQMLRESRRVEEELSKMTGRSLEQIQEDLRRDFYMDSEKAMEYGLVDRTLKPNEEKGKRLDEGTRDPWSGQVTRQKVGFGEFADPDQPRTAV
;
A
#
# COMPACT_ATOMS: atom_id res chain seq x y z
N PRO A 1 14.68 9.66 -0.92
CA PRO A 1 13.60 8.71 -0.55
C PRO A 1 12.29 9.08 -1.23
N VAL A 2 11.66 8.13 -1.93
CA VAL A 2 10.38 8.35 -2.63
C VAL A 2 9.25 7.79 -1.77
N GLN A 3 8.16 8.55 -1.63
CA GLN A 3 6.96 8.10 -0.94
C GLN A 3 5.80 8.12 -1.93
N ILE A 4 5.03 7.04 -1.96
CA ILE A 4 3.89 6.86 -2.84
C ILE A 4 2.66 6.58 -1.98
N TYR A 5 1.64 7.41 -2.14
CA TYR A 5 0.38 7.31 -1.43
C TYR A 5 -0.65 6.68 -2.36
N PHE A 6 -1.22 5.55 -1.94
CA PHE A 6 -2.15 4.78 -2.73
C PHE A 6 -3.57 4.82 -2.15
N ALA A 7 -4.51 5.19 -3.02
CA ALA A 7 -5.94 5.15 -2.81
C ALA A 7 -6.62 4.71 -4.12
N VAL A 8 -6.44 3.43 -4.47
CA VAL A 8 -6.72 2.91 -5.82
C VAL A 8 -7.75 1.77 -5.75
N PRO A 9 -9.05 2.06 -5.91
CA PRO A 9 -10.11 1.04 -5.87
C PRO A 9 -10.10 0.09 -7.08
N GLY A 10 -9.25 0.36 -8.07
CA GLY A 10 -8.97 -0.50 -9.22
C GLY A 10 -7.96 0.16 -10.14
N ALA A 11 -7.20 -0.64 -10.88
CA ALA A 11 -6.24 -0.15 -11.88
C ALA A 11 -6.13 -1.12 -13.05
N MET A 12 -5.84 -0.56 -14.23
CA MET A 12 -5.57 -1.33 -15.43
C MET A 12 -4.23 -2.07 -15.31
N LEU A 13 -4.15 -3.25 -15.91
CA LEU A 13 -2.99 -4.14 -15.81
C LEU A 13 -1.70 -3.50 -16.35
N LYS A 14 -1.74 -3.00 -17.59
CA LYS A 14 -0.55 -2.47 -18.28
C LYS A 14 0.04 -1.22 -17.61
N PRO A 15 -0.75 -0.18 -17.28
CA PRO A 15 -0.21 1.00 -16.59
C PRO A 15 0.33 0.67 -15.20
N ALA A 16 -0.30 -0.26 -14.48
CA ALA A 16 0.18 -0.69 -13.19
C ALA A 16 1.53 -1.42 -13.29
N LEU A 17 1.72 -2.29 -14.30
CA LEU A 17 3.00 -2.93 -14.55
C LEU A 17 4.10 -1.91 -14.94
N ALA A 18 3.77 -0.88 -15.71
CA ALA A 18 4.74 0.19 -16.00
C ALA A 18 5.18 0.94 -14.73
N LEU A 19 4.23 1.22 -13.83
CA LEU A 19 4.55 1.83 -12.53
C LEU A 19 5.38 0.88 -11.65
N TYR A 20 5.06 -0.41 -11.66
CA TYR A 20 5.83 -1.44 -10.97
C TYR A 20 7.28 -1.48 -11.44
N ASP A 21 7.50 -1.54 -12.77
CA ASP A 21 8.85 -1.54 -13.35
C ASP A 21 9.61 -0.26 -12.99
N THR A 22 8.93 0.88 -12.90
CA THR A 22 9.54 2.14 -12.46
C THR A 22 9.97 2.08 -10.99
N ILE A 23 9.13 1.52 -10.12
CA ILE A 23 9.46 1.33 -8.70
C ILE A 23 10.65 0.38 -8.54
N GLU A 24 10.68 -0.73 -9.26
CA GLU A 24 11.79 -1.69 -9.23
C GLU A 24 13.09 -1.07 -9.75
N GLN A 25 13.03 -0.27 -10.83
CA GLN A 25 14.20 0.47 -11.31
C GLN A 25 14.73 1.47 -10.28
N LEU A 26 13.85 2.19 -9.58
CA LEU A 26 14.25 3.08 -8.50
C LEU A 26 14.92 2.32 -7.35
N LYS A 27 14.37 1.16 -6.97
CA LYS A 27 14.94 0.27 -5.95
C LYS A 27 16.31 -0.26 -6.36
N ALA A 28 16.47 -0.70 -7.61
CA ALA A 28 17.74 -1.18 -8.14
C ALA A 28 18.84 -0.10 -8.13
N ARG A 29 18.46 1.17 -8.25
CA ARG A 29 19.36 2.34 -8.13
C ARG A 29 19.67 2.74 -6.69
N GLY A 30 19.25 1.94 -5.69
CA GLY A 30 19.47 2.21 -4.27
C GLY A 30 18.45 3.19 -3.65
N CYS A 31 17.41 3.58 -4.38
CA CYS A 31 16.37 4.45 -3.83
C CYS A 31 15.39 3.64 -2.98
N GLN A 32 15.17 4.08 -1.74
CA GLN A 32 14.18 3.48 -0.87
C GLN A 32 12.80 4.06 -1.20
N VAL A 33 11.88 3.18 -1.63
CA VAL A 33 10.50 3.53 -2.00
C VAL A 33 9.56 3.11 -0.88
N THR A 34 8.86 4.08 -0.33
CA THR A 34 7.86 3.89 0.72
C THR A 34 6.47 3.90 0.09
N THR A 35 5.65 2.88 0.38
CA THR A 35 4.27 2.81 -0.08
C THR A 35 3.34 2.98 1.10
N VAL A 36 2.28 3.79 0.98
CA VAL A 36 1.35 4.05 2.07
C VAL A 36 -0.09 3.96 1.56
N SER A 37 -0.88 3.09 2.17
CA SER A 37 -2.30 2.91 1.85
C SER A 37 -3.18 3.77 2.75
N TYR A 38 -4.04 4.61 2.17
CA TYR A 38 -5.01 5.46 2.89
C TYR A 38 -6.49 5.09 2.64
N SER A 39 -6.77 4.17 1.73
CA SER A 39 -8.15 3.76 1.41
C SER A 39 -8.21 2.30 0.99
N LEU A 40 -9.32 1.93 0.34
CA LEU A 40 -9.40 0.72 -0.46
C LEU A 40 -8.33 0.73 -1.56
N ASN A 41 -7.53 -0.35 -1.60
CA ASN A 41 -6.61 -0.67 -2.69
C ASN A 41 -6.98 -2.04 -3.26
N ALA A 42 -7.37 -2.11 -4.53
CA ALA A 42 -7.96 -3.32 -5.11
C ALA A 42 -7.36 -3.71 -6.46
N GLY A 43 -7.27 -5.02 -6.71
CA GLY A 43 -6.63 -5.59 -7.89
C GLY A 43 -5.18 -5.14 -8.00
N MET A 44 -4.84 -4.49 -9.11
CA MET A 44 -3.50 -3.96 -9.34
C MET A 44 -3.09 -2.84 -8.37
N GLY A 45 -4.05 -2.16 -7.73
CA GLY A 45 -3.75 -1.22 -6.66
C GLY A 45 -3.18 -1.91 -5.41
N ALA A 46 -3.73 -3.08 -5.05
CA ALA A 46 -3.19 -3.91 -3.98
C ALA A 46 -1.82 -4.51 -4.36
N PHE A 47 -1.64 -4.93 -5.62
CA PHE A 47 -0.34 -5.38 -6.13
C PHE A 47 0.76 -4.33 -5.94
N LEU A 48 0.50 -3.08 -6.33
CA LEU A 48 1.47 -1.98 -6.23
C LEU A 48 1.87 -1.64 -4.78
N MET A 49 1.02 -1.95 -3.80
CA MET A 49 1.37 -1.79 -2.39
C MET A 49 2.53 -2.70 -1.99
N GLY A 50 2.54 -3.93 -2.54
CA GLY A 50 3.60 -4.91 -2.32
C GLY A 50 4.94 -4.54 -2.97
N ALA A 51 4.93 -3.69 -4.00
CA ALA A 51 6.12 -3.29 -4.77
C ALA A 51 7.10 -2.40 -3.99
N GLY A 52 6.63 -1.74 -2.92
CA GLY A 52 7.46 -0.90 -2.07
C GLY A 52 8.67 -1.64 -1.51
N THR A 53 9.68 -0.90 -1.05
CA THR A 53 10.83 -1.50 -0.39
C THR A 53 10.36 -2.24 0.88
N LYS A 54 10.75 -3.51 1.03
CA LYS A 54 10.39 -4.33 2.19
C LYS A 54 10.83 -3.64 3.50
N GLY A 55 9.94 -3.60 4.48
CA GLY A 55 10.07 -2.83 5.72
C GLY A 55 9.57 -1.38 5.63
N ARG A 56 9.19 -0.90 4.44
CA ARG A 56 8.67 0.46 4.18
C ARG A 56 7.30 0.46 3.48
N ARG A 57 6.53 -0.61 3.61
CA ARG A 57 5.15 -0.70 3.11
C ARG A 57 4.20 -0.48 4.28
N PHE A 58 3.41 0.60 4.23
CA PHE A 58 2.59 1.06 5.33
C PHE A 58 1.10 1.11 4.96
N THR A 59 0.24 1.00 5.97
CA THR A 59 -1.22 1.11 5.81
C THR A 59 -1.86 1.85 6.97
N THR A 60 -3.00 2.51 6.76
CA THR A 60 -3.81 3.05 7.85
C THR A 60 -4.76 2.00 8.43
N PRO A 61 -5.24 2.11 9.68
CA PRO A 61 -6.03 1.06 10.33
C PRO A 61 -7.32 0.69 9.59
N ASN A 62 -7.93 1.66 8.89
CA ASN A 62 -9.20 1.48 8.19
C ASN A 62 -9.03 1.17 6.69
N SER A 63 -7.79 1.02 6.22
CA SER A 63 -7.54 0.63 4.83
C SER A 63 -8.00 -0.80 4.56
N LEU A 64 -8.43 -1.05 3.33
CA LEU A 64 -8.90 -2.36 2.88
C LEU A 64 -8.14 -2.74 1.62
N PHE A 65 -7.75 -4.00 1.52
CA PHE A 65 -7.06 -4.55 0.36
C PHE A 65 -7.92 -5.63 -0.27
N ARG A 66 -7.98 -5.63 -1.60
CA ARG A 66 -8.62 -6.70 -2.37
C ARG A 66 -7.67 -7.22 -3.41
N LEU A 67 -7.25 -8.47 -3.26
CA LEU A 67 -6.57 -9.21 -4.31
C LEU A 67 -7.63 -9.90 -5.17
N SER A 68 -7.55 -9.70 -6.47
CA SER A 68 -8.48 -10.25 -7.45
C SER A 68 -7.68 -10.72 -8.65
N LYS A 69 -8.11 -11.84 -9.26
CA LYS A 69 -7.48 -12.32 -10.49
C LYS A 69 -7.59 -11.26 -11.59
N THR A 70 -6.47 -11.01 -12.26
CA THR A 70 -6.45 -10.16 -13.46
C THR A 70 -7.21 -10.88 -14.56
N GLY A 71 -8.15 -10.17 -15.19
CA GLY A 71 -8.99 -10.69 -16.25
C GLY A 71 -9.06 -9.73 -17.43
N LEU A 72 -9.85 -10.10 -18.43
CA LEU A 72 -10.15 -9.22 -19.54
C LEU A 72 -10.92 -8.00 -19.03
N GLU A 73 -10.31 -6.83 -19.15
CA GLU A 73 -10.91 -5.55 -18.76
C GLU A 73 -12.13 -5.22 -19.63
N ASN A 74 -12.11 -5.66 -20.89
CA ASN A 74 -13.14 -5.39 -21.88
C ASN A 74 -13.73 -6.68 -22.43
N ARG A 75 -15.01 -6.62 -22.82
CA ARG A 75 -15.65 -7.71 -23.56
C ARG A 75 -15.00 -7.81 -24.94
N MET A 76 -14.26 -8.88 -25.17
CA MET A 76 -13.70 -9.17 -26.49
C MET A 76 -14.75 -9.76 -27.44
N GLN A 77 -14.71 -9.32 -28.68
CA GLN A 77 -15.47 -9.85 -29.81
C GLN A 77 -14.57 -9.84 -31.04
N GLY A 78 -14.66 -10.84 -31.90
CA GLY A 78 -13.77 -10.97 -33.05
C GLY A 78 -13.66 -12.42 -33.52
N GLN A 79 -12.69 -12.68 -34.39
CA GLN A 79 -12.44 -14.05 -34.84
C GLN A 79 -11.91 -14.90 -33.69
N ALA A 80 -12.27 -16.19 -33.67
CA ALA A 80 -11.85 -17.12 -32.62
C ALA A 80 -10.32 -17.15 -32.44
N THR A 81 -9.56 -17.02 -33.53
CA THR A 81 -8.09 -16.98 -33.52
C THR A 81 -7.54 -15.73 -32.83
N GLU A 82 -8.15 -14.57 -33.04
CA GLU A 82 -7.74 -13.31 -32.41
C GLU A 82 -8.02 -13.36 -30.90
N ILE A 83 -9.20 -13.87 -30.53
CA ILE A 83 -9.59 -14.08 -29.13
C ILE A 83 -8.60 -15.04 -28.45
N GLN A 84 -8.22 -16.13 -29.13
CA GLN A 84 -7.27 -17.10 -28.57
C GLN A 84 -5.92 -16.46 -28.25
N VAL A 85 -5.38 -15.63 -29.15
CA VAL A 85 -4.10 -14.95 -28.95
C VAL A 85 -4.15 -14.03 -27.73
N GLU A 86 -5.20 -13.23 -27.61
CA GLU A 86 -5.33 -12.27 -26.50
C GLU A 86 -5.52 -13.00 -25.16
N VAL A 87 -6.33 -14.07 -25.13
CA VAL A 87 -6.51 -14.89 -23.94
C VAL A 87 -5.19 -15.53 -23.50
N GLN A 88 -4.40 -16.07 -24.43
CA GLN A 88 -3.08 -16.62 -24.10
C GLN A 88 -2.14 -15.56 -23.54
N GLN A 89 -2.16 -14.35 -24.08
CA GLN A 89 -1.35 -13.25 -23.59
C GLN A 89 -1.78 -12.82 -22.18
N MET A 90 -3.08 -12.69 -21.93
CA MET A 90 -3.64 -12.39 -20.62
C MET A 90 -3.25 -13.45 -19.57
N LEU A 91 -3.32 -14.74 -19.93
CA LEU A 91 -2.90 -15.82 -19.03
C LEU A 91 -1.41 -15.75 -18.65
N ARG A 92 -0.55 -15.37 -19.60
CA ARG A 92 0.89 -15.18 -19.33
C ARG A 92 1.11 -14.01 -18.37
N GLU A 93 0.39 -12.91 -18.55
CA GLU A 93 0.51 -11.73 -17.69
C GLU A 93 -0.04 -11.98 -16.29
N SER A 94 -1.19 -12.65 -16.18
CA SER A 94 -1.75 -13.09 -14.90
C SER A 94 -0.74 -13.93 -14.12
N ARG A 95 -0.12 -14.92 -14.77
CA ARG A 95 0.91 -15.76 -14.14
C ARG A 95 2.10 -14.94 -13.65
N ARG A 96 2.57 -13.97 -14.44
CA ARG A 96 3.67 -13.09 -14.02
C ARG A 96 3.30 -12.27 -12.79
N VAL A 97 2.08 -11.73 -12.72
CA VAL A 97 1.60 -11.00 -11.54
C VAL A 97 1.53 -11.91 -10.31
N GLU A 98 1.04 -13.14 -10.46
CA GLU A 98 0.99 -14.14 -9.39
C GLU A 98 2.39 -14.48 -8.85
N GLU A 99 3.36 -14.67 -9.75
CA GLU A 99 4.76 -14.94 -9.40
C GLU A 99 5.41 -13.75 -8.67
N GLU A 100 5.15 -12.51 -9.11
CA GLU A 100 5.64 -11.32 -8.43
C GLU A 100 4.95 -11.11 -7.06
N LEU A 101 3.65 -11.36 -6.93
CA LEU A 101 2.93 -11.36 -5.65
C LEU A 101 3.53 -12.35 -4.67
N SER A 102 3.83 -13.57 -5.13
CA SER A 102 4.49 -14.61 -4.33
C SER A 102 5.83 -14.09 -3.79
N LYS A 103 6.65 -13.45 -4.62
CA LYS A 103 7.93 -12.85 -4.20
C LYS A 103 7.76 -11.72 -3.18
N MET A 104 6.78 -10.83 -3.38
CA MET A 104 6.54 -9.67 -2.50
C MET A 104 6.00 -10.08 -1.12
N THR A 105 5.14 -11.09 -1.08
CA THR A 105 4.43 -11.54 0.13
C THR A 105 5.20 -12.64 0.87
N GLY A 106 6.02 -13.42 0.15
CA GLY A 106 6.69 -14.62 0.65
C GLY A 106 5.80 -15.86 0.72
N ARG A 107 4.59 -15.81 0.15
CA ARG A 107 3.66 -16.95 0.03
C ARG A 107 4.02 -17.83 -1.16
N SER A 108 3.64 -19.10 -1.13
CA SER A 108 3.87 -19.98 -2.30
C SER A 108 2.98 -19.58 -3.48
N LEU A 109 3.39 -19.90 -4.70
CA LEU A 109 2.60 -19.57 -5.89
C LEU A 109 1.22 -20.25 -5.86
N GLU A 110 1.15 -21.48 -5.35
CA GLU A 110 -0.10 -22.23 -5.21
C GLU A 110 -1.07 -21.55 -4.24
N GLN A 111 -0.56 -21.00 -3.12
CA GLN A 111 -1.37 -20.24 -2.17
C GLN A 111 -1.92 -18.96 -2.82
N ILE A 112 -1.07 -18.20 -3.52
CA ILE A 112 -1.49 -17.00 -4.25
C ILE A 112 -2.58 -17.35 -5.28
N GLN A 113 -2.43 -18.45 -6.00
CA GLN A 113 -3.41 -18.88 -7.01
C GLN A 113 -4.76 -19.29 -6.41
N GLU A 114 -4.77 -19.99 -5.27
CA GLU A 114 -6.01 -20.35 -4.58
C GLU A 114 -6.68 -19.12 -3.98
N ASP A 115 -5.92 -18.22 -3.37
CA ASP A 115 -6.44 -16.97 -2.80
C ASP A 115 -7.06 -16.08 -3.89
N LEU A 116 -6.42 -15.98 -5.06
CA LEU A 116 -6.91 -15.22 -6.22
C LEU A 116 -8.04 -15.90 -6.98
N ARG A 117 -8.42 -17.15 -6.65
CA ARG A 117 -9.52 -17.85 -7.31
C ARG A 117 -10.84 -17.09 -7.17
N ARG A 118 -10.99 -16.32 -6.09
CA ARG A 118 -12.08 -15.37 -5.86
C ARG A 118 -11.50 -14.04 -5.36
N ASP A 119 -12.35 -13.04 -5.22
CA ASP A 119 -11.95 -11.80 -4.55
C ASP A 119 -11.54 -12.09 -3.10
N PHE A 120 -10.29 -11.80 -2.79
CA PHE A 120 -9.70 -11.99 -1.47
C PHE A 120 -9.52 -10.65 -0.77
N TYR A 121 -10.34 -10.42 0.26
CA TYR A 121 -10.31 -9.20 1.05
C TYR A 121 -9.44 -9.36 2.30
N MET A 122 -8.69 -8.30 2.59
CA MET A 122 -7.85 -8.18 3.76
C MET A 122 -8.00 -6.78 4.35
N ASP A 123 -8.27 -6.71 5.65
CA ASP A 123 -8.05 -5.49 6.41
C ASP A 123 -6.55 -5.24 6.61
N SER A 124 -6.19 -4.14 7.25
CA SER A 124 -4.80 -3.77 7.46
C SER A 124 -3.98 -4.77 8.28
N GLU A 125 -4.57 -5.42 9.28
CA GLU A 125 -3.86 -6.40 10.12
C GLU A 125 -3.63 -7.69 9.34
N LYS A 126 -4.67 -8.20 8.66
CA LYS A 126 -4.57 -9.37 7.78
C LYS A 126 -3.62 -9.11 6.62
N ALA A 127 -3.59 -7.90 6.05
CA ALA A 127 -2.64 -7.55 4.98
C ALA A 127 -1.18 -7.55 5.47
N MET A 128 -0.93 -7.22 6.74
CA MET A 128 0.38 -7.37 7.36
C MET A 128 0.77 -8.84 7.53
N GLU A 129 -0.13 -9.66 8.07
CA GLU A 129 0.09 -11.11 8.24
C GLU A 129 0.26 -11.84 6.89
N TYR A 130 -0.42 -11.36 5.87
CA TYR A 130 -0.28 -11.86 4.51
C TYR A 130 1.08 -11.52 3.89
N GLY A 131 1.75 -10.48 4.40
CA GLY A 131 3.04 -10.01 3.90
C GLY A 131 2.92 -8.96 2.77
N LEU A 132 1.71 -8.45 2.52
CA LEU A 132 1.47 -7.42 1.50
C LEU A 132 1.98 -6.04 1.95
N VAL A 133 1.81 -5.74 3.24
CA VAL A 133 2.30 -4.53 3.91
C VAL A 133 3.13 -4.91 5.13
N ASP A 134 3.98 -4.01 5.60
CA ASP A 134 4.90 -4.29 6.70
C ASP A 134 4.40 -3.75 8.05
N ARG A 135 3.74 -2.58 8.05
CA ARG A 135 3.29 -1.91 9.29
C ARG A 135 2.00 -1.12 9.11
N THR A 136 1.20 -1.07 10.18
CA THR A 136 0.03 -0.19 10.28
C THR A 136 0.40 1.10 11.01
N LEU A 137 0.05 2.25 10.44
CA LEU A 137 0.23 3.58 11.01
C LEU A 137 -0.94 3.88 11.96
N LYS A 138 -0.75 3.59 13.25
CA LYS A 138 -1.71 4.01 14.30
C LYS A 138 -1.37 5.45 14.75
N PRO A 139 -2.36 6.34 14.96
CA PRO A 139 -2.12 7.65 15.55
C PRO A 139 -1.40 7.48 16.89
N ASN A 140 -0.31 8.21 17.08
CA ASN A 140 0.47 8.11 18.31
C ASN A 140 -0.21 8.96 19.39
N GLU A 141 -0.90 8.33 20.35
CA GLU A 141 -1.63 9.02 21.41
C GLU A 141 -0.72 9.98 22.20
N GLU A 142 0.56 9.64 22.37
CA GLU A 142 1.52 10.45 23.11
C GLU A 142 1.92 11.74 22.40
N LYS A 143 1.95 11.75 21.06
CA LYS A 143 2.27 12.94 20.25
C LYS A 143 1.03 13.79 19.92
N GLY A 144 -0.15 13.26 20.21
CA GLY A 144 -1.43 13.95 20.06
C GLY A 144 -1.87 14.73 21.30
N LYS A 145 -1.08 14.73 22.39
CA LYS A 145 -1.33 15.64 23.51
C LYS A 145 -1.23 17.07 22.98
N ARG A 146 -2.37 17.78 22.99
CA ARG A 146 -2.41 19.23 22.81
C ARG A 146 -1.42 19.83 23.80
N LEU A 147 -0.32 20.35 23.28
CA LEU A 147 0.65 21.11 24.08
C LEU A 147 0.07 22.46 24.53
N ASP A 148 -1.13 22.83 24.05
CA ASP A 148 -1.94 23.93 24.53
C ASP A 148 -2.97 23.45 25.56
N GLU A 149 -2.50 23.01 26.73
CA GLU A 149 -3.33 22.99 27.94
C GLU A 149 -3.59 24.45 28.40
N GLY A 150 -4.42 25.16 27.65
CA GLY A 150 -4.91 26.48 28.02
C GLY A 150 -6.39 26.40 28.37
N THR A 151 -6.74 26.66 29.63
CA THR A 151 -8.14 26.84 30.01
C THR A 151 -8.67 28.10 29.33
N ARG A 152 -9.75 27.99 28.57
CA ARG A 152 -10.42 29.13 27.94
C ARG A 152 -11.46 29.66 28.92
N ASP A 153 -11.30 30.89 29.37
CA ASP A 153 -12.32 31.55 30.18
C ASP A 153 -13.59 31.74 29.30
N PRO A 154 -14.75 31.18 29.69
CA PRO A 154 -15.96 31.24 28.88
C PRO A 154 -16.55 32.64 28.72
N TRP A 155 -16.20 33.58 29.61
CA TRP A 155 -16.76 34.93 29.66
C TRP A 155 -15.82 35.99 29.09
N SER A 156 -14.52 35.89 29.35
CA SER A 156 -13.54 36.88 28.88
C SER A 156 -12.90 36.54 27.53
N GLY A 157 -13.01 35.29 27.06
CA GLY A 157 -12.46 34.83 25.79
C GLY A 157 -10.92 34.77 25.74
N GLN A 158 -10.24 35.13 26.85
CA GLN A 158 -8.79 35.08 26.95
C GLN A 158 -8.31 33.63 27.03
N VAL A 159 -7.24 33.34 26.29
CA VAL A 159 -6.60 32.01 26.26
C VAL A 159 -5.25 32.13 26.96
N THR A 160 -5.07 31.45 28.08
CA THR A 160 -3.75 31.25 28.69
C THR A 160 -2.96 30.29 27.80
N ARG A 161 -2.26 30.82 26.79
CA ARG A 161 -1.36 30.02 25.95
C ARG A 161 0.01 29.94 26.60
N GLN A 162 0.38 28.77 27.11
CA GLN A 162 1.80 28.51 27.39
C GLN A 162 2.50 28.40 26.02
N LYS A 163 3.43 29.31 25.72
CA LYS A 163 4.22 29.24 24.48
C LYS A 163 5.15 28.04 24.56
N VAL A 164 4.98 27.10 23.65
CA VAL A 164 5.92 25.98 23.44
C VAL A 164 6.29 25.93 21.96
N GLY A 165 7.60 25.83 21.71
CA GLY A 165 8.19 25.88 20.37
C GLY A 165 7.75 24.69 19.51
N PHE A 166 7.69 24.89 18.20
CA PHE A 166 7.47 23.82 17.23
C PHE A 166 8.50 22.72 17.45
N GLY A 167 8.02 21.52 17.84
CA GLY A 167 8.88 20.36 18.08
C GLY A 167 9.70 20.02 16.83
N GLU A 168 10.99 19.81 17.03
CA GLU A 168 11.90 19.36 15.97
C GLU A 168 11.42 18.03 15.39
N PHE A 169 11.29 17.99 14.07
CA PHE A 169 11.08 16.73 13.35
C PHE A 169 12.29 15.84 13.61
N ALA A 170 12.10 14.75 14.35
CA ALA A 170 13.16 13.83 14.71
C ALA A 170 13.94 13.36 13.47
N ASP A 171 15.24 13.58 13.50
CA ASP A 171 16.23 13.08 12.54
C ASP A 171 16.14 11.54 12.48
N PRO A 172 16.01 10.92 11.29
CA PRO A 172 15.87 9.48 11.14
C PRO A 172 17.00 8.63 11.75
N ASP A 173 18.15 9.22 12.11
CA ASP A 173 19.32 8.48 12.63
C ASP A 173 19.46 8.47 14.17
N GLN A 174 18.51 9.01 14.93
CA GLN A 174 18.61 9.00 16.40
C GLN A 174 18.20 7.64 17.01
N PRO A 175 19.06 6.99 17.83
CA PRO A 175 18.73 5.72 18.46
C PRO A 175 17.66 5.91 19.56
N ARG A 176 16.61 5.09 19.52
CA ARG A 176 15.54 5.11 20.51
C ARG A 176 16.04 4.52 21.83
N THR A 177 16.12 5.34 22.88
CA THR A 177 16.28 4.84 24.25
C THR A 177 14.98 4.18 24.71
N ALA A 178 15.11 2.96 25.23
CA ALA A 178 14.02 2.20 25.83
C ALA A 178 13.79 2.66 27.27
N VAL A 179 12.51 2.86 27.63
CA VAL A 179 11.99 2.78 29.00
C VAL A 179 10.65 2.05 28.92
#